data_AF-A0A7W1B6W3-F1
#
_entry.id   AF-A0A7W1B6W3-F1
#
_cell.length_a   1.000
_cell.length_b   1.000
_cell.length_c   1.000
_cell.angle_alpha   90.00
_cell.angle_beta   90.00
_cell.angle_gamma   90.00
#
_symmetry.space_group_name_H-M   'P 1'
#
loop_
_entity.id
_entity.type
_entity.pdbx_description
1 polymer ?
#
loop_
_entity_poly.entity_id
_entity_poly.type
_entity_poly.pdbx_seq_one_letter_code
_entity_poly.pdbx_strand_id
1 'polypeptide(L)' 'LADPDWFRKVREGRGAEVRRCEFTNYCEALDQQHKQVTCKLWDRESLDGPDVTLASDGKRRLLAPRDPRR' A
#
# COMPACT_ATOMS: atom_id res chain seq x y z
N LEU A 1 -5.82 1.89 3.11
CA LEU A 1 -4.47 1.27 3.13
C LEU A 1 -4.14 0.57 1.81
N ALA A 2 -5.00 -0.34 1.34
CA ALA A 2 -4.83 -1.02 0.05
C ALA A 2 -4.63 -0.05 -1.12
N ASP A 3 -5.42 1.02 -1.13
CA ASP A 3 -5.40 2.04 -2.18
C ASP A 3 -5.62 3.43 -1.55
N PRO A 4 -4.56 4.23 -1.31
CA PRO A 4 -4.72 5.54 -0.68
C PRO A 4 -5.41 6.58 -1.55
N ASP A 5 -5.38 6.44 -2.87
CA ASP A 5 -5.92 7.42 -3.82
C ASP A 5 -7.20 6.95 -4.52
N TRP A 6 -7.85 5.90 -3.99
CA TRP A 6 -9.07 5.30 -4.55
C TRP A 6 -10.19 6.31 -4.82
N PHE A 7 -10.38 7.29 -3.93
CA PHE A 7 -11.46 8.26 -4.06
C PHE A 7 -11.28 9.13 -5.32
N ARG A 8 -10.03 9.48 -5.63
CA ARG A 8 -9.67 10.20 -6.86
C ARG A 8 -9.95 9.34 -8.09
N LYS A 9 -9.50 8.07 -8.09
CA LYS A 9 -9.76 7.12 -9.18
C LYS A 9 -11.25 7.02 -9.49
N VAL A 10 -12.10 6.89 -8.46
CA VAL A 10 -13.56 6.83 -8.61
C VAL A 10 -14.11 8.13 -9.23
N ARG A 11 -13.69 9.29 -8.73
CA ARG A 11 -14.13 10.60 -9.27
C ARG A 11 -13.74 10.79 -10.74
N GLU A 12 -12.64 10.21 -11.17
CA GLU A 12 -12.16 10.25 -12.56
C GLU A 12 -12.79 9.17 -13.46
N GLY A 13 -13.75 8.37 -12.96
CA GLY A 13 -14.37 7.28 -13.71
C GLY A 13 -13.50 6.01 -13.80
N ARG A 14 -12.36 5.98 -13.13
CA ARG A 14 -11.40 4.86 -13.10
C ARG A 14 -11.67 3.87 -11.97
N GLY A 15 -12.94 3.60 -11.69
CA GLY A 15 -13.35 2.72 -10.58
C GLY A 15 -12.79 1.29 -10.69
N ALA A 16 -12.59 0.80 -11.92
CA ALA A 16 -12.01 -0.52 -12.18
C ALA A 16 -10.53 -0.66 -11.74
N GLU A 17 -9.83 0.46 -11.54
CA GLU A 17 -8.42 0.49 -11.14
C GLU A 17 -8.24 0.57 -9.62
N VAL A 18 -9.35 0.67 -8.86
CA VAL A 18 -9.29 0.66 -7.40
C VAL A 18 -8.79 -0.69 -6.91
N ARG A 19 -7.65 -0.67 -6.23
CA ARG A 19 -7.07 -1.86 -5.59
C ARG A 19 -7.88 -2.22 -4.35
N ARG A 20 -8.80 -3.18 -4.50
CA ARG A 20 -9.67 -3.67 -3.42
C ARG A 20 -8.89 -4.49 -2.39
N CYS A 21 -9.26 -4.35 -1.13
CA CYS A 21 -8.67 -5.13 -0.04
C CYS A 21 -9.06 -6.61 -0.17
N GLU A 22 -8.13 -7.52 0.15
CA GLU A 22 -8.40 -8.96 0.23
C GLU A 22 -8.95 -9.41 1.60
N PHE A 23 -9.08 -8.49 2.57
CA PHE A 23 -9.64 -8.76 3.91
C PHE A 23 -8.90 -9.85 4.73
N THR A 24 -7.59 -9.99 4.53
CA THR A 24 -6.75 -11.04 5.16
C THR A 24 -6.07 -10.63 6.47
N ASN A 25 -6.65 -9.70 7.24
CA ASN A 25 -6.16 -9.15 8.52
C ASN A 25 -4.66 -8.78 8.63
N TYR A 26 -3.92 -8.73 7.53
CA TYR A 26 -2.47 -8.49 7.51
C TYR A 26 -2.06 -7.18 8.18
N CYS A 27 -2.77 -6.09 7.87
CA CYS A 27 -2.49 -4.78 8.45
C CYS A 27 -2.79 -4.73 9.96
N GLU A 28 -3.83 -5.44 10.41
CA GLU A 28 -4.16 -5.57 11.82
C GLU A 28 -3.09 -6.38 12.56
N ALA A 29 -2.57 -7.47 11.97
CA ALA A 29 -1.51 -8.25 12.60
C ALA A 29 -0.21 -7.43 12.78
N LEU A 30 0.08 -6.49 11.87
CA LEU A 30 1.20 -5.55 12.05
C LEU A 30 0.94 -4.59 13.20
N ASP A 31 -0.27 -4.05 13.28
CA ASP A 31 -0.70 -3.13 14.34
C ASP A 31 -0.62 -3.79 15.73
N GLN A 32 -1.16 -5.01 15.87
CA GLN A 32 -1.11 -5.80 17.10
C GLN A 32 0.31 -6.11 17.59
N GLN A 33 1.27 -6.19 16.66
CA GLN A 33 2.68 -6.40 16.97
C GLN A 33 3.46 -5.09 17.15
N HIS A 34 2.77 -3.94 17.15
CA HIS A 34 3.37 -2.59 17.21
C HIS A 34 4.42 -2.37 16.11
N LYS A 35 4.20 -2.96 14.93
CA LYS A 35 5.02 -2.74 13.75
C LYS A 35 4.41 -1.63 12.91
N GLN A 36 5.24 -0.99 12.09
CA GLN A 36 4.71 -0.06 11.09
C GLN A 36 3.72 -0.78 10.16
N VAL A 37 2.51 -0.22 10.10
CA VAL A 37 1.35 -0.80 9.41
C VAL A 37 1.43 -0.53 7.91
N THR A 38 1.49 -1.60 7.13
CA THR A 38 1.59 -1.60 5.67
C THR A 38 0.51 -2.53 5.08
N CYS A 39 0.31 -2.49 3.76
CA CYS A 39 -0.62 -3.41 3.09
C CYS A 39 0.14 -4.47 2.28
N LYS A 40 -0.21 -5.75 2.48
CA LYS A 40 0.36 -6.89 1.74
C LYS A 40 0.28 -6.78 0.21
N LEU A 41 -0.66 -5.98 -0.30
CA LEU A 41 -0.91 -5.85 -1.74
C LEU A 41 0.18 -5.04 -2.46
N TRP A 42 1.02 -4.32 -1.73
CA TRP A 42 2.05 -3.48 -2.33
C TRP A 42 3.34 -3.37 -1.50
N ASP A 43 3.33 -3.81 -0.25
CA ASP A 43 4.45 -3.57 0.66
C ASP A 43 5.73 -4.34 0.34
N ARG A 44 5.71 -5.24 -0.65
CA ARG A 44 6.88 -5.96 -1.16
C ARG A 44 7.25 -5.61 -2.60
N GLU A 45 6.54 -4.66 -3.22
CA GLU A 45 6.80 -4.27 -4.61
C GLU A 45 8.05 -3.38 -4.71
N SER A 46 8.97 -3.69 -5.65
CA SER A 46 10.10 -2.83 -6.04
C SER A 46 10.88 -2.21 -4.88
N LEU A 47 11.26 -3.01 -3.87
CA LEU A 47 11.88 -2.53 -2.61
C LEU A 47 13.23 -1.82 -2.81
N ASP A 48 13.90 -2.11 -3.91
CA ASP A 48 15.16 -1.55 -4.38
C ASP A 48 14.99 -0.29 -5.24
N GLY A 49 13.75 0.18 -5.43
CA GLY A 49 13.48 1.39 -6.20
C GLY A 49 14.03 2.66 -5.55
N PRO A 50 14.45 3.66 -6.34
CA PRO A 50 15.12 4.87 -5.84
C PRO A 50 14.23 5.71 -4.90
N ASP A 51 12.91 5.67 -5.07
CA ASP A 51 11.94 6.46 -4.30
C ASP A 51 11.20 5.65 -3.22
N VAL A 52 11.80 4.55 -2.76
CA VAL A 52 11.18 3.67 -1.76
C VAL A 52 11.63 4.01 -0.36
N THR A 53 10.72 4.56 0.42
CA THR A 53 10.87 4.58 1.88
C THR A 53 10.54 3.20 2.42
N LEU A 54 11.51 2.52 3.01
CA LEU A 54 11.30 1.25 3.70
C LEU A 54 10.77 1.48 5.13
N ALA A 55 10.02 0.51 5.63
CA ALA A 55 9.70 0.41 7.04
C ALA A 55 10.98 0.17 7.87
N SER A 56 10.90 0.40 9.18
CA SER A 56 12.02 0.28 10.12
C SER A 56 12.66 -1.11 10.17
N ASP A 57 11.95 -2.14 9.72
CA ASP A 57 12.48 -3.50 9.60
C ASP A 57 13.26 -3.77 8.30
N GLY A 58 13.29 -2.81 7.38
CA GLY A 58 13.96 -2.90 6.08
C GLY A 58 13.34 -3.90 5.10
N LYS A 59 12.18 -4.50 5.41
CA LYS A 59 11.60 -5.61 4.63
C LYS A 59 10.43 -5.21 3.76
N ARG A 60 9.88 -4.02 3.99
CA ARG A 60 8.60 -3.59 3.43
C ARG A 60 8.66 -2.14 3.00
N ARG A 61 7.97 -1.77 1.92
CA ARG A 61 7.67 -0.36 1.63
C ARG A 61 6.84 0.19 2.79
N LEU A 62 7.21 1.36 3.30
CA LEU A 62 6.41 2.08 4.29
C LEU A 62 5.25 2.83 3.63
N LEU A 63 5.49 3.38 2.44
CA LEU A 63 4.51 4.16 1.69
C LEU A 63 3.98 3.37 0.50
N ALA A 64 2.68 3.51 0.25
CA ALA A 64 2.05 2.93 -0.93
C ALA A 64 2.69 3.49 -2.21
N PRO A 65 2.80 2.68 -3.28
CA PRO A 65 3.21 3.18 -4.58
C PRO A 65 2.23 4.25 -5.06
N ARG A 66 2.77 5.30 -5.69
CA ARG A 66 1.94 6.29 -6.37
C ARG A 66 1.21 5.63 -7.54
N ASP A 67 -0.03 6.04 -7.78
CA ASP A 67 -0.72 5.69 -9.02
C ASP A 67 0.13 6.20 -10.20
N PRO A 68 0.61 5.33 -11.10
CA PRO A 68 1.48 5.73 -12.21
C PRO A 68 0.79 6.63 -13.23
N ARG A 69 -0.54 6.79 -13.14
CA ARG A 69 -1.33 7.69 -13.98
C ARG A 69 -1.55 9.07 -13.32
N ARG A 70 -0.79 9.37 -12.25
CA ARG A 70 -0.76 10.67 -11.57
C ARG A 70 0.33 11.57 -12.11
#